data_AF-A0A1L9Q3U0-F1
#
_entry.id   AF-A0A1L9Q3U0-F1
#
_cell.length_a   1.000
_cell.length_b   1.000
_cell.length_c   1.000
_cell.angle_alpha   90.00
_cell.angle_beta   90.00
_cell.angle_gamma   90.00
#
_symmetry.space_group_name_H-M   'P 1'
#
loop_
_entity.id
_entity.type
_entity.pdbx_description
1 polymer ?
#
loop_
_entity_poly.entity_id
_entity_poly.type
_entity_poly.pdbx_seq_one_letter_code
_entity_poly.pdbx_strand_id
1 'polypeptide(L)'
;MTTKDTPTATPRIPPAHTEFLIGWICVLQKEYRAAASILDERYDTTGLVRGQGDRNQYIMGRVGEHSVSINVPPAGSYGQLHASRIALDMKSTFPRMRFVLLVGIAGGVPFLKQHIRLGDVVLGTKVVPYATGKETDDAFERTGLVKVPPRELLGTLTFLDERIWSGDLVLSKSIERVRTKAGRSAADFVRPPDDRLYRNSYIHKDSDCDCLQPGLQQENLCPPDDREAGSVRIFQGGIGSDNIVMKNAASRDEIARREDILCFEMEATGVMDVTPCLSIRGISDYADGHKNDDWHLYAALAAATCARELLLSLPPQAIAQFPMTLSGDQVDRYITGAVSNPNRFSGSDIERLRQTRENLMERHTFLEELVRTELRKMKKEKAKDDLQRVRRRTERFQSFQKDLRVHLEDLSRLVKQRDDLLFSQDPVVREEYKQLDTQVRRDEEAMAQLAQDSLQATGSLLKRWGAVFSSPQLTSAGTTLGNSGEYIRNITWLLGPGLLFPTVATWRWLELRVFNNGPPRLGNEAEVQSMLTFV
;
A
#
# COMPACT_ATOMS: atom_id res chain seq x y z
N MET A 1 -16.27 34.03 29.34
CA MET A 1 -15.50 32.78 29.38
C MET A 1 -14.94 32.55 28.00
N THR A 2 -13.67 32.89 27.81
CA THR A 2 -12.96 32.78 26.53
C THR A 2 -12.65 31.30 26.26
N THR A 3 -13.15 30.79 25.14
CA THR A 3 -12.81 29.47 24.61
C THR A 3 -11.32 29.44 24.32
N LYS A 4 -10.56 28.65 25.09
CA LYS A 4 -9.20 28.29 24.71
C LYS A 4 -9.31 27.42 23.46
N ASP A 5 -9.13 28.04 22.30
CA ASP A 5 -8.82 27.32 21.07
C ASP A 5 -7.53 26.53 21.30
N THR A 6 -7.68 25.22 21.46
CA THR A 6 -6.54 24.29 21.41
C THR A 6 -5.85 24.53 20.07
N PRO A 7 -4.53 24.83 20.03
CA PRO A 7 -3.84 25.02 18.78
C PRO A 7 -3.96 23.72 17.98
N THR A 8 -4.65 23.77 16.85
CA THR A 8 -4.59 22.72 15.83
C THR A 8 -3.12 22.53 15.50
N ALA A 9 -2.55 21.41 15.95
CA ALA A 9 -1.18 21.03 15.62
C ALA A 9 -1.03 21.12 14.10
N THR A 10 -0.04 21.88 13.64
CA THR A 10 0.30 21.94 12.22
C THR A 10 0.51 20.51 11.72
N PRO A 11 -0.16 20.08 10.65
CA PRO A 11 0.03 18.75 10.07
C PRO A 11 1.52 18.49 9.83
N ARG A 12 2.03 17.36 10.31
CA ARG A 12 3.43 17.00 10.12
C ARG A 12 3.66 16.61 8.66
N ILE A 13 4.84 16.96 8.14
CA ILE A 13 5.29 16.53 6.82
C ILE A 13 5.32 14.99 6.80
N PRO A 14 4.68 14.34 5.82
CA PRO A 14 4.71 12.89 5.71
C PRO A 14 6.13 12.38 5.42
N PRO A 15 6.49 11.17 5.89
CA PRO A 15 7.67 10.47 5.38
C PRO A 15 7.47 10.08 3.91
N ALA A 16 8.53 9.56 3.29
CA ALA A 16 8.48 9.10 1.90
C ALA A 16 7.40 8.01 1.71
N HIS A 17 6.78 7.94 0.53
CA HIS A 17 5.81 6.89 0.17
C HIS A 17 6.36 5.48 0.41
N THR A 18 7.66 5.31 0.18
CA THR A 18 8.42 4.08 0.41
C THR A 18 8.56 3.68 1.89
N GLU A 19 8.27 4.57 2.84
CA GLU A 19 8.27 4.27 4.27
C GLU A 19 6.90 3.75 4.77
N PHE A 20 5.85 3.83 3.95
CA PHE A 20 4.55 3.26 4.26
C PHE A 20 4.53 1.78 3.93
N LEU A 21 4.85 0.96 4.93
CA LEU A 21 4.92 -0.50 4.78
C LEU A 21 3.59 -1.20 5.06
N ILE A 22 2.63 -0.51 5.68
CA ILE A 22 1.35 -1.07 6.10
C ILE A 22 0.22 -0.29 5.45
N GLY A 23 -0.57 -0.98 4.65
CA GLY A 23 -1.86 -0.47 4.19
C GLY A 23 -2.96 -0.82 5.18
N TRP A 24 -3.95 0.05 5.29
CA TRP A 24 -5.17 -0.18 6.06
C TRP A 24 -6.37 0.08 5.16
N ILE A 25 -7.16 -0.97 4.92
CA ILE A 25 -8.35 -0.87 4.09
C ILE A 25 -9.60 -0.77 4.94
N CYS A 26 -10.33 0.31 4.71
CA CYS A 26 -11.69 0.56 5.17
C CYS A 26 -12.63 0.49 3.96
N VAL A 27 -13.78 -0.14 4.13
CA VAL A 27 -14.79 -0.28 3.07
C VAL A 27 -15.95 0.68 3.31
N LEU A 28 -16.26 0.97 4.58
CA LEU A 28 -17.38 1.80 4.98
C LEU A 28 -16.92 3.07 5.69
N GLN A 29 -17.72 4.14 5.60
CA GLN A 29 -17.40 5.44 6.23
C GLN A 29 -17.17 5.33 7.75
N LYS A 30 -17.97 4.51 8.44
CA LYS A 30 -17.84 4.20 9.87
C LYS A 30 -16.51 3.54 10.23
N GLU A 31 -16.02 2.64 9.37
CA GLU A 31 -14.72 1.96 9.53
C GLU A 31 -13.59 2.96 9.35
N TYR A 32 -13.71 3.83 8.34
CA TYR A 32 -12.77 4.93 8.14
C TYR A 32 -12.73 5.90 9.34
N ARG A 33 -13.89 6.29 9.90
CA ARG A 33 -13.93 7.15 11.09
C ARG A 33 -13.20 6.52 12.29
N ALA A 34 -13.39 5.21 12.50
CA ALA A 34 -12.70 4.45 13.54
C ALA A 34 -11.19 4.33 13.27
N ALA A 35 -10.79 4.03 12.03
CA ALA A 35 -9.37 3.96 11.65
C ALA A 35 -8.66 5.32 11.82
N ALA A 36 -9.35 6.41 11.51
CA ALA A 36 -8.80 7.74 11.64
C ALA A 36 -8.67 8.19 13.11
N SER A 37 -9.43 7.61 14.05
CA SER A 37 -9.37 7.96 15.48
C SER A 37 -8.28 7.22 16.25
N ILE A 38 -7.74 6.12 15.71
CA ILE A 38 -6.67 5.33 16.35
C ILE A 38 -5.25 5.83 16.04
N LEU A 39 -5.10 6.77 15.11
CA LEU A 39 -3.82 7.34 14.71
C LEU A 39 -3.22 8.16 15.86
N ASP A 40 -1.96 7.89 16.20
CA ASP A 40 -1.22 8.70 17.17
C ASP A 40 -0.86 10.07 16.56
N GLU A 41 -0.58 10.09 15.25
CA GLU A 41 -0.28 11.30 14.47
C GLU A 41 -0.91 11.22 13.07
N ARG A 42 -1.32 12.37 12.54
CA ARG A 42 -1.78 12.52 11.15
C ARG A 42 -0.78 13.37 10.36
N TYR A 43 -0.45 12.91 9.16
CA TYR A 43 0.41 13.63 8.23
C TYR A 43 -0.40 14.48 7.27
N ASP A 44 0.23 15.52 6.72
CA ASP A 44 -0.33 16.28 5.61
C ASP A 44 -0.35 15.42 4.34
N THR A 45 -1.51 15.33 3.70
CA THR A 45 -1.71 14.54 2.47
C THR A 45 -2.00 15.42 1.26
N THR A 46 -1.98 16.75 1.40
CA THR A 46 -2.28 17.70 0.31
C THR A 46 -1.36 17.49 -0.90
N GLY A 47 -0.09 17.22 -0.65
CA GLY A 47 0.91 16.96 -1.67
C GLY A 47 1.11 15.51 -2.08
N LEU A 48 0.20 14.60 -1.69
CA LEU A 48 0.36 13.17 -1.98
C LEU A 48 0.29 12.90 -3.49
N VAL A 49 1.38 12.36 -4.03
CA VAL A 49 1.50 11.96 -5.43
C VAL A 49 1.11 10.49 -5.61
N ARG A 50 -0.14 10.27 -5.99
CA ARG A 50 -0.66 8.92 -6.23
C ARG A 50 -0.04 8.28 -7.47
N GLY A 51 0.04 6.96 -7.45
CA GLY A 51 0.38 6.16 -8.62
C GLY A 51 -0.59 6.43 -9.78
N GLN A 52 -0.10 6.30 -11.01
CA GLN A 52 -0.88 6.58 -12.20
C GLN A 52 -2.18 5.77 -12.20
N GLY A 53 -3.31 6.43 -12.42
CA GLY A 53 -4.64 5.80 -12.44
C GLY A 53 -5.21 5.40 -11.07
N ASP A 54 -4.48 5.63 -9.96
CA ASP A 54 -5.05 5.50 -8.62
C ASP A 54 -6.01 6.67 -8.35
N ARG A 55 -7.27 6.32 -8.07
CA ARG A 55 -8.35 7.28 -7.81
C ARG A 55 -8.72 7.38 -6.33
N ASN A 56 -8.13 6.55 -5.48
CA ASN A 56 -8.42 6.54 -4.05
C ASN A 56 -7.89 7.82 -3.40
N GLN A 57 -8.56 8.24 -2.35
CA GLN A 57 -8.01 9.23 -1.42
C GLN A 57 -7.43 8.50 -0.22
N TYR A 58 -6.45 9.12 0.43
CA TYR A 58 -5.78 8.53 1.57
C TYR A 58 -5.67 9.53 2.69
N ILE A 59 -5.76 9.03 3.92
CA ILE A 59 -5.11 9.67 5.05
C ILE A 59 -3.84 8.88 5.36
N MET A 60 -2.83 9.59 5.84
CA MET A 60 -1.55 9.01 6.25
C MET A 60 -1.31 9.36 7.71
N GLY A 61 -0.75 8.43 8.46
CA GLY A 61 -0.46 8.67 9.87
C GLY A 61 0.46 7.64 10.48
N ARG A 62 0.61 7.74 11.79
CA ARG A 62 1.47 6.86 12.59
C ARG A 62 0.66 6.12 13.64
N VAL A 63 0.98 4.84 13.83
CA VAL A 63 0.50 4.01 14.94
C VAL A 63 1.69 3.32 15.58
N GLY A 64 2.04 3.69 16.81
CA GLY A 64 3.29 3.27 17.42
C GLY A 64 4.48 3.66 16.54
N GLU A 65 5.34 2.70 16.20
CA GLU A 65 6.51 2.95 15.35
C GLU A 65 6.22 2.77 13.84
N HIS A 66 4.95 2.60 13.46
CA HIS A 66 4.56 2.25 12.09
C HIS A 66 3.90 3.40 11.35
N SER A 67 4.40 3.69 10.16
CA SER A 67 3.71 4.54 9.17
C SER A 67 2.63 3.74 8.45
N VAL A 68 1.38 4.23 8.53
CA VAL A 68 0.20 3.55 7.99
C VAL A 68 -0.48 4.45 6.97
N SER A 69 -0.80 3.89 5.80
CA SER A 69 -1.66 4.54 4.81
C SER A 69 -3.08 3.95 4.88
N ILE A 70 -4.09 4.80 5.02
CA ILE A 70 -5.49 4.40 5.16
C ILE A 70 -6.28 4.96 3.99
N ASN A 71 -7.03 4.13 3.27
CA ASN A 71 -7.91 4.64 2.20
C ASN A 71 -9.14 5.36 2.77
N VAL A 72 -9.62 6.36 2.05
CA VAL A 72 -10.93 6.96 2.28
C VAL A 72 -11.93 6.24 1.35
N PRO A 73 -12.85 5.43 1.89
CA PRO A 73 -13.79 4.68 1.06
C PRO A 73 -14.79 5.62 0.37
N PRO A 74 -15.03 5.48 -0.94
CA PRO A 74 -16.09 6.21 -1.61
C PRO A 74 -17.46 5.69 -1.16
N ALA A 75 -18.41 6.61 -0.99
CA ALA A 75 -19.76 6.26 -0.56
C ALA A 75 -20.41 5.25 -1.54
N GLY A 76 -21.05 4.21 -0.99
CA GLY A 76 -21.80 3.22 -1.76
C GLY A 76 -20.98 2.22 -2.56
N SER A 77 -19.64 2.21 -2.43
CA SER A 77 -18.78 1.23 -3.10
C SER A 77 -18.24 0.21 -2.10
N TYR A 78 -18.62 -1.07 -2.21
CA TYR A 78 -18.22 -2.15 -1.30
C TYR A 78 -18.11 -3.50 -2.04
N GLY A 79 -17.69 -4.55 -1.33
CA GLY A 79 -17.49 -5.90 -1.88
C GLY A 79 -16.07 -6.18 -2.42
N GLN A 80 -15.82 -7.44 -2.75
CA GLN A 80 -14.48 -7.97 -3.06
C GLN A 80 -13.77 -7.24 -4.20
N LEU A 81 -14.47 -6.93 -5.29
CA LEU A 81 -13.87 -6.24 -6.44
C LEU A 81 -13.37 -4.84 -6.06
N HIS A 82 -14.15 -4.10 -5.28
CA HIS A 82 -13.76 -2.76 -4.85
C HIS A 82 -12.57 -2.81 -3.88
N ALA A 83 -12.62 -3.69 -2.89
CA ALA A 83 -11.54 -3.84 -1.90
C ALA A 83 -10.23 -4.31 -2.55
N SER A 84 -10.27 -5.28 -3.47
CA SER A 84 -9.09 -5.71 -4.23
C SER A 84 -8.50 -4.59 -5.09
N ARG A 85 -9.35 -3.73 -5.68
CA ARG A 85 -8.89 -2.58 -6.45
C ARG A 85 -8.20 -1.55 -5.57
N ILE A 86 -8.76 -1.23 -4.40
CA ILE A 86 -8.11 -0.37 -3.39
C ILE A 86 -6.72 -0.92 -3.07
N ALA A 87 -6.60 -2.23 -2.78
CA ALA A 87 -5.32 -2.84 -2.46
C ALA A 87 -4.28 -2.73 -3.59
N LEU A 88 -4.69 -2.97 -4.84
CA LEU A 88 -3.81 -2.83 -6.01
C LEU A 88 -3.35 -1.39 -6.22
N ASP A 89 -4.27 -0.44 -6.08
CA ASP A 89 -4.00 0.98 -6.25
C ASP A 89 -3.11 1.52 -5.10
N MET A 90 -3.34 1.08 -3.87
CA MET A 90 -2.45 1.35 -2.73
C MET A 90 -1.02 0.91 -3.01
N LYS A 91 -0.81 -0.29 -3.58
CA LYS A 91 0.53 -0.77 -3.95
C LYS A 91 1.18 0.03 -5.07
N SER A 92 0.38 0.70 -5.91
CA SER A 92 0.90 1.61 -6.94
C SER A 92 1.30 2.98 -6.37
N THR A 93 0.75 3.38 -5.23
CA THR A 93 1.07 4.64 -4.54
C THR A 93 2.14 4.47 -3.47
N PHE A 94 2.14 3.33 -2.77
CA PHE A 94 3.05 2.95 -1.69
C PHE A 94 3.77 1.63 -2.04
N PRO A 95 4.82 1.68 -2.87
CA PRO A 95 5.35 0.50 -3.55
C PRO A 95 6.12 -0.46 -2.63
N ARG A 96 6.45 -0.05 -1.41
CA ARG A 96 7.10 -0.90 -0.39
C ARG A 96 6.12 -1.56 0.57
N MET A 97 4.81 -1.32 0.42
CA MET A 97 3.78 -1.96 1.22
C MET A 97 3.97 -3.48 1.29
N ARG A 98 4.01 -4.00 2.50
CA ARG A 98 4.27 -5.40 2.82
C ARG A 98 3.00 -6.21 2.98
N PHE A 99 2.01 -5.61 3.64
CA PHE A 99 0.71 -6.22 3.85
C PHE A 99 -0.34 -5.15 4.07
N VAL A 100 -1.59 -5.58 4.04
CA VAL A 100 -2.76 -4.77 4.36
C VAL A 100 -3.45 -5.31 5.61
N LEU A 101 -3.88 -4.43 6.49
CA LEU A 101 -4.91 -4.73 7.48
C LEU A 101 -6.27 -4.38 6.88
N LEU A 102 -7.12 -5.39 6.68
CA LEU A 102 -8.51 -5.17 6.27
C LEU A 102 -9.35 -5.11 7.53
N VAL A 103 -9.64 -3.90 7.98
CA VAL A 103 -10.25 -3.64 9.29
C VAL A 103 -11.64 -3.09 9.10
N GLY A 104 -12.62 -3.77 9.67
CA GLY A 104 -14.01 -3.39 9.51
C GLY A 104 -14.95 -4.17 10.39
N ILE A 105 -16.22 -4.20 10.00
CA ILE A 105 -17.27 -4.93 10.72
C ILE A 105 -17.60 -6.27 10.06
N ALA A 106 -18.26 -7.16 10.80
CA ALA A 106 -18.77 -8.44 10.31
C ALA A 106 -19.99 -8.91 11.13
N GLY A 107 -20.71 -9.90 10.58
CA GLY A 107 -21.73 -10.65 11.31
C GLY A 107 -21.12 -11.85 12.03
N GLY A 108 -21.31 -11.96 13.34
CA GLY A 108 -20.70 -12.99 14.19
C GLY A 108 -21.48 -14.31 14.24
N VAL A 109 -20.78 -15.40 14.54
CA VAL A 109 -21.36 -16.72 14.81
C VAL A 109 -21.36 -16.95 16.32
N PRO A 110 -22.52 -16.88 16.99
CA PRO A 110 -22.55 -16.82 18.45
C PRO A 110 -22.04 -18.09 19.14
N PHE A 111 -22.38 -19.29 18.64
CA PHE A 111 -22.25 -20.53 19.43
C PHE A 111 -21.28 -21.59 18.86
N LEU A 112 -20.35 -21.23 17.96
CA LEU A 112 -19.50 -22.26 17.33
C LEU A 112 -18.46 -22.88 18.28
N LYS A 113 -17.68 -22.05 18.97
CA LYS A 113 -16.63 -22.50 19.91
C LYS A 113 -16.79 -21.85 21.28
N GLN A 114 -16.96 -20.54 21.27
CA GLN A 114 -17.14 -19.69 22.44
C GLN A 114 -18.21 -18.65 22.10
N HIS A 115 -18.88 -18.12 23.12
CA HIS A 115 -19.97 -17.17 22.91
C HIS A 115 -19.48 -15.85 22.31
N ILE A 116 -19.68 -15.62 21.02
CA ILE A 116 -19.32 -14.34 20.38
C ILE A 116 -20.46 -13.35 20.61
N ARG A 117 -20.14 -12.14 21.11
CA ARG A 117 -21.08 -11.05 21.39
C ARG A 117 -20.89 -9.87 20.44
N LEU A 118 -21.86 -8.96 20.40
CA LEU A 118 -21.69 -7.68 19.70
C LEU A 118 -20.57 -6.85 20.35
N GLY A 119 -19.76 -6.23 19.51
CA GLY A 119 -18.56 -5.47 19.91
C GLY A 119 -17.30 -6.31 20.12
N ASP A 120 -17.40 -7.64 20.18
CA ASP A 120 -16.21 -8.52 20.15
C ASP A 120 -15.45 -8.39 18.82
N VAL A 121 -14.19 -8.85 18.80
CA VAL A 121 -13.34 -8.77 17.61
C VAL A 121 -12.87 -10.15 17.19
N VAL A 122 -12.94 -10.46 15.89
CA VAL A 122 -12.39 -11.68 15.28
C VAL A 122 -11.17 -11.33 14.44
N LEU A 123 -10.07 -12.03 14.68
CA LEU A 123 -8.83 -12.02 13.92
C LEU A 123 -8.80 -13.24 12.99
N GLY A 124 -8.78 -12.99 11.68
CA GLY A 124 -8.87 -14.04 10.67
C GLY A 124 -7.58 -14.83 10.54
N THR A 125 -7.50 -16.02 11.16
CA THR A 125 -6.38 -16.97 10.97
C THR A 125 -6.47 -17.72 9.65
N LYS A 126 -7.67 -17.77 9.07
CA LYS A 126 -7.96 -18.21 7.71
C LYS A 126 -9.18 -17.46 7.18
N VAL A 127 -9.26 -17.29 5.87
CA VAL A 127 -10.40 -16.72 5.16
C VAL A 127 -10.96 -17.78 4.21
N VAL A 128 -12.25 -18.08 4.35
CA VAL A 128 -12.94 -19.13 3.61
C VAL A 128 -13.93 -18.50 2.64
N PRO A 129 -13.74 -18.66 1.31
CA PRO A 129 -14.76 -18.31 0.32
C PRO A 129 -15.87 -19.38 0.34
N TYR A 130 -16.82 -19.21 1.25
CA TYR A 130 -17.86 -20.17 1.61
C TYR A 130 -18.95 -20.38 0.55
N ALA A 131 -19.16 -19.40 -0.33
CA ALA A 131 -20.14 -19.40 -1.43
C ALA A 131 -19.48 -19.47 -2.82
N THR A 132 -18.15 -19.57 -2.89
CA THR A 132 -17.45 -19.85 -4.15
C THR A 132 -17.39 -21.37 -4.39
N GLY A 133 -18.19 -21.84 -5.34
CA GLY A 133 -18.38 -23.28 -5.58
C GLY A 133 -19.18 -23.60 -6.83
N LYS A 134 -19.65 -24.84 -6.90
CA LYS A 134 -20.51 -25.35 -7.98
C LYS A 134 -21.84 -25.78 -7.39
N GLU A 135 -22.94 -25.36 -8.00
CA GLU A 135 -24.25 -25.95 -7.73
C GLU A 135 -24.35 -27.25 -8.52
N THR A 136 -24.66 -28.36 -7.85
CA THR A 136 -24.88 -29.68 -8.47
C THR A 136 -26.31 -30.15 -8.18
N ASP A 137 -26.76 -31.21 -8.85
CA ASP A 137 -28.09 -31.79 -8.61
C ASP A 137 -28.28 -32.28 -7.16
N ASP A 138 -27.18 -32.62 -6.47
CA ASP A 138 -27.21 -33.15 -5.11
C ASP A 138 -27.02 -32.04 -4.04
N ALA A 139 -26.06 -31.14 -4.25
CA ALA A 139 -25.72 -30.07 -3.32
C ALA A 139 -24.77 -29.02 -3.90
N PHE A 140 -24.61 -27.90 -3.18
CA PHE A 140 -23.52 -26.97 -3.42
C PHE A 140 -22.16 -27.56 -2.98
N GLU A 141 -21.19 -27.59 -3.90
CA GLU A 141 -19.81 -28.00 -3.65
C GLU A 141 -18.86 -26.79 -3.58
N ARG A 142 -18.30 -26.52 -2.39
CA ARG A 142 -17.32 -25.43 -2.21
C ARG A 142 -16.01 -25.77 -2.94
N THR A 143 -15.58 -24.90 -3.86
CA THR A 143 -14.32 -25.07 -4.61
C THR A 143 -13.32 -23.94 -4.39
N GLY A 144 -13.73 -22.83 -3.75
CA GLY A 144 -12.85 -21.71 -3.49
C GLY A 144 -11.68 -22.07 -2.57
N LEU A 145 -10.50 -21.51 -2.85
CA LEU A 145 -9.29 -21.78 -2.07
C LEU A 145 -9.31 -20.99 -0.76
N VAL A 146 -9.11 -21.69 0.36
CA VAL A 146 -8.92 -21.05 1.67
C VAL A 146 -7.65 -20.20 1.64
N LYS A 147 -7.78 -18.94 2.05
CA LYS A 147 -6.66 -17.99 2.13
C LYS A 147 -6.15 -17.94 3.55
N VAL A 148 -4.83 -17.81 3.71
CA VAL A 148 -4.17 -17.77 5.03
C VAL A 148 -3.29 -16.52 5.08
N PRO A 149 -3.33 -15.72 6.16
CA PRO A 149 -2.42 -14.59 6.33
C PRO A 149 -0.95 -15.04 6.34
N PRO A 150 0.00 -14.13 6.07
CA PRO A 150 1.43 -14.40 6.23
C PRO A 150 1.76 -14.95 7.62
N ARG A 151 2.74 -15.86 7.67
CA ARG A 151 3.17 -16.51 8.92
C ARG A 151 3.59 -15.51 9.98
N GLU A 152 4.21 -14.41 9.58
CA GLU A 152 4.69 -13.35 10.45
C GLU A 152 3.52 -12.60 11.13
N LEU A 153 2.41 -12.40 10.41
CA LEU A 153 1.18 -11.86 11.01
C LEU A 153 0.56 -12.85 11.99
N LEU A 154 0.53 -14.15 11.65
CA LEU A 154 0.05 -15.20 12.56
C LEU A 154 0.88 -15.27 13.84
N GLY A 155 2.21 -15.14 13.75
CA GLY A 155 3.08 -15.06 14.93
C GLY A 155 2.80 -13.82 15.79
N THR A 156 2.44 -12.70 15.16
CA THR A 156 2.02 -11.48 15.88
C THR A 156 0.69 -11.69 16.62
N LEU A 157 -0.24 -12.47 16.07
CA LEU A 157 -1.48 -12.84 16.78
C LEU A 157 -1.20 -13.69 18.03
N THR A 158 -0.21 -14.59 17.98
CA THR A 158 0.21 -15.37 19.15
C THR A 158 0.77 -14.47 20.26
N PHE A 159 1.58 -13.47 19.91
CA PHE A 159 2.09 -12.52 20.90
C PHE A 159 1.00 -11.60 21.46
N LEU A 160 0.03 -11.19 20.62
CA LEU A 160 -1.13 -10.44 21.09
C LEU A 160 -1.97 -11.26 22.08
N ASP A 161 -2.13 -12.56 21.83
CA ASP A 161 -2.82 -13.50 22.73
C ASP A 161 -2.12 -13.59 24.10
N GLU A 162 -0.79 -13.64 24.11
CA GLU A 162 0.00 -13.63 25.35
C GLU A 162 -0.25 -12.37 26.17
N ARG A 163 -0.27 -11.19 25.54
CA ARG A 163 -0.59 -9.92 26.22
C ARG A 163 -2.00 -9.90 26.81
N ILE A 164 -2.97 -10.58 26.16
CA ILE A 164 -4.33 -10.69 26.68
C ILE A 164 -4.34 -11.64 27.88
N TRP A 165 -3.65 -12.78 27.77
CA TRP A 165 -3.55 -13.81 28.80
C TRP A 165 -2.82 -13.31 30.06
N SER A 166 -1.74 -12.54 29.90
CA SER A 166 -0.98 -11.92 31.00
C SER A 166 -1.76 -10.82 31.72
N GLY A 167 -2.82 -10.28 31.08
CA GLY A 167 -3.59 -9.13 31.55
C GLY A 167 -3.00 -7.78 31.16
N ASP A 168 -1.88 -7.75 30.42
CA ASP A 168 -1.26 -6.51 29.91
C ASP A 168 -2.16 -5.78 28.90
N LEU A 169 -3.02 -6.52 28.20
CA LEU A 169 -4.00 -5.99 27.27
C LEU A 169 -5.42 -6.34 27.68
N VAL A 170 -6.18 -5.30 28.04
CA VAL A 170 -7.64 -5.36 28.18
C VAL A 170 -8.27 -4.49 27.10
N LEU A 171 -8.83 -5.11 26.05
CA LEU A 171 -9.28 -4.40 24.86
C LEU A 171 -10.36 -3.34 25.17
N SER A 172 -11.31 -3.63 26.07
CA SER A 172 -12.34 -2.65 26.47
C SER A 172 -11.74 -1.36 27.04
N LYS A 173 -10.65 -1.47 27.83
CA LYS A 173 -9.92 -0.30 28.33
C LYS A 173 -9.17 0.43 27.22
N SER A 174 -8.61 -0.29 26.24
CA SER A 174 -7.99 0.34 25.06
C SER A 174 -9.02 1.09 24.21
N ILE A 175 -10.19 0.51 23.97
CA ILE A 175 -11.28 1.15 23.21
C ILE A 175 -11.66 2.46 23.88
N GLU A 176 -11.77 2.46 25.21
CA GLU A 176 -12.18 3.65 25.93
C GLU A 176 -11.12 4.75 25.99
N ARG A 177 -9.83 4.36 25.99
CA ARG A 177 -8.72 5.30 25.80
C ARG A 177 -8.74 5.94 24.41
N VAL A 178 -9.06 5.18 23.36
CA VAL A 178 -9.18 5.73 21.99
C VAL A 178 -10.41 6.63 21.90
N ARG A 179 -11.56 6.17 22.39
CA ARG A 179 -12.82 6.92 22.35
C ARG A 179 -12.70 8.28 23.02
N THR A 180 -12.14 8.33 24.23
CA THR A 180 -11.95 9.58 24.99
C THR A 180 -11.00 10.55 24.29
N LYS A 181 -10.00 10.07 23.55
CA LYS A 181 -9.11 10.90 22.73
C LYS A 181 -9.75 11.41 21.44
N ALA A 182 -10.84 10.79 20.96
CA ALA A 182 -11.51 11.18 19.73
C ALA A 182 -12.27 12.53 19.80
N GLY A 183 -12.24 13.22 20.95
CA GLY A 183 -12.82 14.55 21.12
C GLY A 183 -14.33 14.56 20.87
N ARG A 184 -14.82 15.43 19.98
CA ARG A 184 -16.26 15.55 19.67
C ARG A 184 -16.86 14.26 19.13
N SER A 185 -16.07 13.43 18.44
CA SER A 185 -16.52 12.13 17.90
C SER A 185 -16.61 11.03 18.95
N ALA A 186 -16.22 11.28 20.21
CA ALA A 186 -16.32 10.30 21.29
C ALA A 186 -17.76 9.82 21.56
N ALA A 187 -18.75 10.67 21.26
CA ALA A 187 -20.18 10.33 21.41
C ALA A 187 -20.67 9.35 20.35
N ASP A 188 -20.06 9.35 19.17
CA ASP A 188 -20.45 8.48 18.04
C ASP A 188 -20.05 7.01 18.29
N PHE A 189 -19.06 6.78 19.15
CA PHE A 189 -18.50 5.45 19.42
C PHE A 189 -18.92 4.88 20.78
N VAL A 190 -20.04 5.34 21.34
CA VAL A 190 -20.56 4.78 22.59
C VAL A 190 -21.02 3.33 22.36
N ARG A 191 -20.74 2.45 23.31
CA ARG A 191 -21.23 1.07 23.29
C ARG A 191 -22.76 1.07 23.41
N PRO A 192 -23.51 0.49 22.47
CA PRO A 192 -24.96 0.34 22.64
C PRO A 192 -25.30 -0.52 23.87
N PRO A 193 -26.42 -0.24 24.56
CA PRO A 193 -26.79 -0.95 25.79
C PRO A 193 -27.31 -2.38 25.52
N ASP A 194 -27.91 -2.61 24.35
CA ASP A 194 -28.68 -3.81 24.07
C ASP A 194 -27.92 -4.74 23.12
N ASP A 195 -27.37 -5.82 23.67
CA ASP A 195 -26.90 -6.96 22.90
C ASP A 195 -28.04 -8.00 22.81
N ARG A 196 -28.75 -8.01 21.67
CA ARG A 196 -29.93 -8.86 21.45
C ARG A 196 -29.57 -10.02 20.53
N LEU A 197 -29.28 -11.17 21.12
CA LEU A 197 -29.10 -12.41 20.39
C LEU A 197 -30.40 -13.22 20.37
N TYR A 198 -31.02 -13.36 19.20
CA TYR A 198 -32.22 -14.17 19.02
C TYR A 198 -31.88 -15.66 18.83
N ARG A 199 -32.81 -16.53 19.23
CA ARG A 199 -32.73 -17.96 18.90
C ARG A 199 -32.74 -18.13 17.38
N ASN A 200 -31.93 -19.06 16.86
CA ASN A 200 -31.83 -19.28 15.41
C ASN A 200 -33.16 -19.71 14.75
N SER A 201 -34.10 -20.26 15.51
CA SER A 201 -35.45 -20.63 15.07
C SER A 201 -36.41 -19.44 14.97
N TYR A 202 -36.08 -18.30 15.58
CA TYR A 202 -36.89 -17.09 15.50
C TYR A 202 -36.57 -16.37 14.20
N ILE A 203 -37.55 -16.28 13.30
CA ILE A 203 -37.38 -15.69 11.97
C ILE A 203 -37.87 -14.25 12.01
N HIS A 204 -37.00 -13.31 11.64
CA HIS A 204 -37.36 -11.91 11.45
C HIS A 204 -38.45 -11.77 10.39
N LYS A 205 -39.57 -11.15 10.77
CA LYS A 205 -40.67 -10.79 9.86
C LYS A 205 -40.84 -9.27 9.89
N ASP A 206 -40.71 -8.63 8.72
CA ASP A 206 -40.58 -7.17 8.57
C ASP A 206 -41.72 -6.33 9.18
N SER A 207 -42.89 -6.91 9.47
CA SER A 207 -44.05 -6.21 10.06
C SER A 207 -44.25 -6.45 11.56
N ASP A 208 -43.84 -7.61 12.09
CA ASP A 208 -44.28 -8.10 13.41
C ASP A 208 -43.12 -8.67 14.25
N CYS A 209 -41.88 -8.28 13.96
CA CYS A 209 -40.72 -8.70 14.74
C CYS A 209 -40.58 -7.90 16.05
N ASP A 210 -40.30 -8.59 17.14
CA ASP A 210 -40.01 -7.98 18.45
C ASP A 210 -38.81 -7.03 18.41
N CYS A 211 -37.88 -7.28 17.49
CA CYS A 211 -36.73 -6.43 17.25
C CYS A 211 -37.10 -5.04 16.70
N LEU A 212 -38.30 -4.87 16.14
CA LEU A 212 -38.83 -3.59 15.67
C LEU A 212 -39.68 -2.88 16.74
N GLN A 213 -39.94 -3.55 17.86
CA GLN A 213 -40.77 -3.05 18.95
C GLN A 213 -39.90 -2.60 20.14
N PRO A 214 -40.32 -1.57 20.90
CA PRO A 214 -39.59 -1.08 22.06
C PRO A 214 -39.63 -2.03 23.28
N GLY A 215 -40.34 -3.16 23.22
CA GLY A 215 -40.42 -4.17 24.28
C GLY A 215 -39.68 -5.46 23.93
N LEU A 216 -38.74 -5.90 24.79
CA LEU A 216 -38.06 -7.18 24.62
C LEU A 216 -38.99 -8.34 25.04
N GLN A 217 -39.38 -9.19 24.10
CA GLN A 217 -39.91 -10.52 24.44
C GLN A 217 -38.73 -11.45 24.77
N GLN A 218 -38.50 -11.65 26.06
CA GLN A 218 -37.33 -12.37 26.58
C GLN A 218 -37.28 -13.85 26.15
N GLU A 219 -38.43 -14.42 25.75
CA GLU A 219 -38.57 -15.81 25.30
C GLU A 219 -37.85 -16.13 23.99
N ASN A 220 -37.77 -15.16 23.08
CA ASN A 220 -37.15 -15.31 21.76
C ASN A 220 -35.63 -15.07 21.79
N LEU A 221 -35.11 -14.55 22.90
CA LEU A 221 -33.69 -14.29 23.09
C LEU A 221 -32.97 -15.53 23.62
N CYS A 222 -31.70 -15.64 23.23
CA CYS A 222 -30.78 -16.55 23.88
C CYS A 222 -30.42 -16.02 25.29
N PRO A 223 -30.21 -16.90 26.27
CA PRO A 223 -29.71 -16.48 27.58
C PRO A 223 -28.37 -15.74 27.45
N PRO A 224 -28.13 -14.70 28.26
CA PRO A 224 -26.81 -14.08 28.32
C PRO A 224 -25.78 -15.07 28.89
N ASP A 225 -24.54 -15.06 28.38
CA ASP A 225 -23.41 -15.73 29.04
C ASP A 225 -22.98 -15.01 30.33
N ASP A 226 -22.19 -15.72 31.13
CA ASP A 226 -21.63 -15.32 32.43
C ASP A 226 -20.56 -14.21 32.37
N ARG A 227 -20.25 -13.72 31.17
CA ARG A 227 -19.20 -12.72 30.96
C ARG A 227 -19.61 -11.34 31.50
N GLU A 228 -18.68 -10.72 32.22
CA GLU A 228 -18.77 -9.35 32.76
C GLU A 228 -19.31 -8.35 31.73
N ALA A 229 -20.24 -7.50 32.18
CA ALA A 229 -20.84 -6.45 31.37
C ALA A 229 -19.77 -5.48 30.83
N GLY A 230 -19.89 -5.10 29.55
CA GLY A 230 -18.95 -4.16 28.92
C GLY A 230 -17.58 -4.74 28.54
N SER A 231 -17.29 -6.00 28.88
CA SER A 231 -16.09 -6.68 28.40
C SER A 231 -16.15 -6.90 26.89
N VAL A 232 -14.96 -6.95 26.27
CA VAL A 232 -14.76 -7.19 24.85
C VAL A 232 -13.68 -8.24 24.70
N ARG A 233 -13.97 -9.34 24.00
CA ARG A 233 -13.02 -10.42 23.74
C ARG A 233 -12.49 -10.36 22.31
N ILE A 234 -11.29 -10.90 22.14
CA ILE A 234 -10.64 -11.11 20.85
C ILE A 234 -10.65 -12.60 20.59
N PHE A 235 -11.16 -13.00 19.42
CA PHE A 235 -11.19 -14.38 18.96
C PHE A 235 -10.26 -14.54 17.77
N GLN A 236 -9.61 -15.71 17.67
CA GLN A 236 -8.79 -16.08 16.51
C GLN A 236 -9.44 -17.26 15.81
N GLY A 237 -9.72 -17.13 14.51
CA GLY A 237 -10.41 -18.21 13.78
C GLY A 237 -10.72 -17.90 12.33
N GLY A 238 -11.55 -18.75 11.73
CA GLY A 238 -11.95 -18.60 10.33
C GLY A 238 -12.92 -17.44 10.12
N ILE A 239 -12.77 -16.74 8.99
CA ILE A 239 -13.70 -15.71 8.52
C ILE A 239 -14.28 -16.16 7.19
N GLY A 240 -15.61 -16.19 7.06
CA GLY A 240 -16.30 -16.45 5.81
C GLY A 240 -16.36 -15.18 4.96
N SER A 241 -15.92 -15.26 3.70
CA SER A 241 -15.76 -14.10 2.82
C SER A 241 -16.30 -14.32 1.41
N ASP A 242 -17.46 -13.72 1.10
CA ASP A 242 -18.07 -13.75 -0.23
C ASP A 242 -18.94 -12.54 -0.50
N ASN A 243 -19.35 -12.32 -1.75
CA ASN A 243 -20.19 -11.19 -2.16
C ASN A 243 -21.68 -11.34 -1.77
N ILE A 244 -22.00 -12.19 -0.78
CA ILE A 244 -23.35 -12.44 -0.28
C ILE A 244 -23.43 -12.01 1.18
N VAL A 245 -24.45 -11.21 1.51
CA VAL A 245 -24.74 -10.84 2.90
C VAL A 245 -25.44 -12.02 3.59
N MET A 246 -24.81 -12.60 4.62
CA MET A 246 -25.44 -13.64 5.42
C MET A 246 -26.52 -13.05 6.33
N LYS A 247 -27.78 -13.42 6.09
CA LYS A 247 -28.95 -13.05 6.89
C LYS A 247 -29.79 -14.25 7.35
N ASN A 248 -29.36 -15.47 7.06
CA ASN A 248 -30.07 -16.69 7.44
C ASN A 248 -29.32 -17.39 8.58
N ALA A 249 -29.89 -17.36 9.79
CA ALA A 249 -29.28 -17.96 10.97
C ALA A 249 -29.00 -19.47 10.84
N ALA A 250 -29.89 -20.22 10.17
CA ALA A 250 -29.72 -21.65 9.97
C ALA A 250 -28.56 -21.94 9.00
N SER A 251 -28.53 -21.26 7.85
CA SER A 251 -27.43 -21.37 6.89
C SER A 251 -26.10 -20.91 7.49
N ARG A 252 -26.10 -19.80 8.25
CA ARG A 252 -24.96 -19.32 9.03
C ARG A 252 -24.41 -20.44 9.93
N ASP A 253 -25.26 -21.04 10.76
CA ASP A 253 -24.85 -22.07 11.72
C ASP A 253 -24.35 -23.34 11.03
N GLU A 254 -24.95 -23.74 9.92
CA GLU A 254 -24.52 -24.89 9.13
C GLU A 254 -23.14 -24.67 8.50
N ILE A 255 -22.98 -23.57 7.76
CA ILE A 255 -21.72 -23.22 7.09
C ILE A 255 -20.61 -23.01 8.11
N ALA A 256 -20.90 -22.32 9.21
CA ALA A 256 -19.94 -22.08 10.28
C ALA A 256 -19.41 -23.37 10.91
N ARG A 257 -20.29 -24.34 11.17
CA ARG A 257 -19.89 -25.66 11.67
C ARG A 257 -19.08 -26.45 10.65
N ARG A 258 -19.49 -26.43 9.38
CA ARG A 258 -18.80 -27.17 8.31
C ARG A 258 -17.40 -26.64 8.04
N GLU A 259 -17.23 -25.33 8.01
CA GLU A 259 -15.99 -24.68 7.55
C GLU A 259 -15.13 -24.11 8.70
N ASP A 260 -15.60 -24.20 9.94
CA ASP A 260 -15.00 -23.60 11.14
C ASP A 260 -14.80 -22.08 10.98
N ILE A 261 -15.92 -21.35 10.87
CA ILE A 261 -16.00 -19.90 10.65
C ILE A 261 -16.64 -19.21 11.86
N LEU A 262 -16.01 -18.13 12.35
CA LEU A 262 -16.47 -17.34 13.49
C LEU A 262 -17.27 -16.09 13.10
N CYS A 263 -17.09 -15.57 11.89
CA CYS A 263 -17.86 -14.43 11.39
C CYS A 263 -17.87 -14.38 9.85
N PHE A 264 -18.83 -13.63 9.31
CA PHE A 264 -19.05 -13.45 7.87
C PHE A 264 -18.87 -11.99 7.46
N GLU A 265 -18.08 -11.75 6.42
CA GLU A 265 -17.82 -10.46 5.77
C GLU A 265 -17.71 -10.64 4.25
N MET A 266 -17.42 -9.57 3.49
CA MET A 266 -17.59 -9.56 2.04
C MET A 266 -16.36 -9.17 1.22
N GLU A 267 -15.18 -8.95 1.81
CA GLU A 267 -14.06 -8.33 1.11
C GLU A 267 -12.74 -9.12 1.15
N ALA A 268 -12.48 -9.87 2.21
CA ALA A 268 -11.15 -10.42 2.48
C ALA A 268 -10.60 -11.33 1.38
N THR A 269 -11.41 -12.20 0.78
CA THR A 269 -10.97 -13.09 -0.32
C THR A 269 -10.35 -12.29 -1.47
N GLY A 270 -11.02 -11.24 -1.94
CA GLY A 270 -10.54 -10.42 -3.06
C GLY A 270 -9.28 -9.63 -2.74
N VAL A 271 -9.14 -9.14 -1.50
CA VAL A 271 -7.90 -8.47 -1.06
C VAL A 271 -6.73 -9.46 -1.01
N MET A 272 -6.97 -10.65 -0.47
CA MET A 272 -5.94 -11.70 -0.32
C MET A 272 -5.52 -12.33 -1.65
N ASP A 273 -6.27 -12.13 -2.74
CA ASP A 273 -5.84 -12.52 -4.09
C ASP A 273 -4.73 -11.64 -4.66
N VAL A 274 -4.62 -10.39 -4.20
CA VAL A 274 -3.71 -9.39 -4.79
C VAL A 274 -2.61 -8.92 -3.84
N THR A 275 -2.82 -9.07 -2.53
CA THR A 275 -1.84 -8.64 -1.53
C THR A 275 -1.91 -9.47 -0.24
N PRO A 276 -0.78 -9.71 0.44
CA PRO A 276 -0.79 -10.21 1.82
C PRO A 276 -1.72 -9.37 2.71
N CYS A 277 -2.59 -10.03 3.46
CA CYS A 277 -3.61 -9.34 4.25
C CYS A 277 -3.94 -10.11 5.55
N LEU A 278 -4.25 -9.37 6.61
CA LEU A 278 -4.92 -9.86 7.81
C LEU A 278 -6.27 -9.16 7.94
N SER A 279 -7.35 -9.94 8.04
CA SER A 279 -8.68 -9.39 8.27
C SER A 279 -9.00 -9.32 9.77
N ILE A 280 -9.48 -8.15 10.22
CA ILE A 280 -9.79 -7.84 11.62
C ILE A 280 -11.22 -7.31 11.65
N ARG A 281 -12.11 -8.04 12.33
CA ARG A 281 -13.55 -7.81 12.22
C ARG A 281 -14.22 -7.60 13.57
N GLY A 282 -14.76 -6.40 13.77
CA GLY A 282 -15.63 -6.10 14.90
C GLY A 282 -17.03 -6.63 14.63
N ILE A 283 -17.63 -7.33 15.59
CA ILE A 283 -18.93 -7.95 15.42
C ILE A 283 -20.03 -6.90 15.62
N SER A 284 -20.77 -6.61 14.55
CA SER A 284 -21.85 -5.60 14.56
C SER A 284 -23.25 -6.18 14.49
N ASP A 285 -23.37 -7.44 14.11
CA ASP A 285 -24.63 -8.19 14.05
C ASP A 285 -24.32 -9.68 14.15
N TYR A 286 -25.35 -10.53 14.14
CA TYR A 286 -25.21 -11.98 14.26
C TYR A 286 -25.35 -12.72 12.94
N ALA A 287 -25.16 -12.05 11.79
CA ALA A 287 -25.31 -12.67 10.46
C ALA A 287 -26.69 -13.36 10.30
N ASP A 288 -27.74 -12.70 10.77
CA ASP A 288 -29.12 -13.17 10.72
C ASP A 288 -30.09 -12.05 10.28
N GLY A 289 -31.38 -12.35 10.32
CA GLY A 289 -32.44 -11.41 9.91
C GLY A 289 -32.62 -10.22 10.86
N HIS A 290 -32.07 -10.26 12.08
CA HIS A 290 -32.24 -9.22 13.11
C HIS A 290 -31.14 -8.16 13.08
N LYS A 291 -30.36 -8.11 12.00
CA LYS A 291 -29.30 -7.12 11.79
C LYS A 291 -29.84 -5.70 11.93
N ASN A 292 -29.16 -4.90 12.74
CA ASN A 292 -29.37 -3.46 12.86
C ASN A 292 -28.04 -2.70 12.75
N ASP A 293 -28.14 -1.37 12.67
CA ASP A 293 -27.01 -0.49 12.41
C ASP A 293 -26.43 0.16 13.68
N ASP A 294 -26.97 -0.12 14.87
CA ASP A 294 -26.62 0.59 16.11
C ASP A 294 -25.18 0.26 16.57
N TRP A 295 -24.76 -0.98 16.38
CA TRP A 295 -23.44 -1.48 16.79
C TRP A 295 -22.33 -1.13 15.81
N HIS A 296 -22.66 -0.61 14.63
CA HIS A 296 -21.73 -0.39 13.54
C HIS A 296 -20.52 0.48 13.89
N LEU A 297 -20.72 1.60 14.59
CA LEU A 297 -19.64 2.50 14.97
C LEU A 297 -18.78 1.91 16.10
N TYR A 298 -19.41 1.34 17.13
CA TYR A 298 -18.69 0.73 18.25
C TYR A 298 -17.86 -0.49 17.79
N ALA A 299 -18.45 -1.38 16.99
CA ALA A 299 -17.76 -2.54 16.44
C ALA A 299 -16.59 -2.14 15.53
N ALA A 300 -16.76 -1.11 14.69
CA ALA A 300 -15.68 -0.56 13.88
C ALA A 300 -14.54 -0.02 14.77
N LEU A 301 -14.87 0.69 15.85
CA LEU A 301 -13.87 1.18 16.81
C LEU A 301 -13.15 0.02 17.53
N ALA A 302 -13.88 -1.02 17.92
CA ALA A 302 -13.30 -2.21 18.55
C ALA A 302 -12.29 -2.89 17.62
N ALA A 303 -12.65 -3.09 16.35
CA ALA A 303 -11.77 -3.63 15.32
C ALA A 303 -10.53 -2.76 15.11
N ALA A 304 -10.71 -1.44 14.94
CA ALA A 304 -9.61 -0.49 14.76
C ALA A 304 -8.67 -0.43 15.98
N THR A 305 -9.23 -0.49 17.18
CA THR A 305 -8.45 -0.52 18.42
C THR A 305 -7.66 -1.82 18.53
N CYS A 306 -8.26 -2.96 18.19
CA CYS A 306 -7.57 -4.24 18.17
C CYS A 306 -6.42 -4.23 17.14
N ALA A 307 -6.65 -3.66 15.95
CA ALA A 307 -5.62 -3.49 14.93
C ALA A 307 -4.49 -2.56 15.41
N ARG A 308 -4.79 -1.50 16.16
CA ARG A 308 -3.78 -0.66 16.83
C ARG A 308 -2.94 -1.47 17.83
N GLU A 309 -3.57 -2.26 18.70
CA GLU A 309 -2.85 -3.09 19.69
C GLU A 309 -2.00 -4.19 19.02
N LEU A 310 -2.45 -4.72 17.89
CA LEU A 310 -1.67 -5.62 17.05
C LEU A 310 -0.42 -4.91 16.49
N LEU A 311 -0.56 -3.70 15.95
CA LEU A 311 0.57 -2.93 15.43
C LEU A 311 1.58 -2.56 16.53
N LEU A 312 1.10 -2.24 17.73
CA LEU A 312 1.98 -2.03 18.91
C LEU A 312 2.70 -3.31 19.36
N SER A 313 2.21 -4.46 18.96
CA SER A 313 2.81 -5.77 19.23
C SER A 313 3.80 -6.21 18.14
N LEU A 314 3.85 -5.48 17.02
CA LEU A 314 4.69 -5.81 15.88
C LEU A 314 5.95 -4.92 15.89
N PRO A 315 7.17 -5.47 16.08
CA PRO A 315 8.37 -4.66 16.00
C PRO A 315 8.65 -4.23 14.54
N PRO A 316 9.08 -2.98 14.28
CA PRO A 316 9.36 -2.49 12.92
C PRO A 316 10.31 -3.37 12.11
N GLN A 317 11.30 -3.98 12.77
CA GLN A 317 12.29 -4.85 12.13
C GLN A 317 11.67 -6.14 11.60
N ALA A 318 10.56 -6.62 12.19
CA ALA A 318 9.85 -7.79 11.68
C ALA A 318 9.18 -7.51 10.34
N ILE A 319 8.77 -6.27 10.06
CA ILE A 319 8.12 -5.89 8.78
C ILE A 319 9.05 -6.15 7.59
N ALA A 320 10.36 -5.99 7.77
CA ALA A 320 11.35 -6.26 6.72
C ALA A 320 11.36 -7.73 6.27
N GLN A 321 10.91 -8.66 7.11
CA GLN A 321 10.85 -10.10 6.82
C GLN A 321 9.66 -10.49 5.94
N PHE A 322 8.63 -9.64 5.90
CA PHE A 322 7.46 -9.89 5.07
C PHE A 322 7.81 -9.83 3.58
N PRO A 323 7.23 -10.72 2.76
CA PRO A 323 7.49 -10.73 1.33
C PRO A 323 7.00 -9.43 0.70
N MET A 324 7.91 -8.70 0.05
CA MET A 324 7.55 -7.60 -0.84
C MET A 324 7.11 -8.17 -2.18
N THR A 325 5.82 -8.09 -2.48
CA THR A 325 5.28 -8.48 -3.78
C THR A 325 5.09 -7.23 -4.63
N LEU A 326 5.97 -7.01 -5.60
CA LEU A 326 5.92 -5.83 -6.47
C LEU A 326 5.87 -6.27 -7.93
N SER A 327 4.82 -5.91 -8.64
CA SER A 327 4.68 -6.18 -10.07
C SER A 327 5.34 -5.06 -10.89
N GLY A 328 5.73 -5.38 -12.14
CA GLY A 328 6.27 -4.35 -13.04
C GLY A 328 5.26 -3.24 -13.34
N ASP A 329 3.96 -3.57 -13.41
CA ASP A 329 2.86 -2.60 -13.55
C ASP A 329 2.77 -1.64 -12.34
N GLN A 330 2.94 -2.15 -11.11
CA GLN A 330 2.93 -1.31 -9.92
C GLN A 330 4.10 -0.33 -9.89
N VAL A 331 5.29 -0.77 -10.33
CA VAL A 331 6.45 0.14 -10.49
C VAL A 331 6.14 1.22 -11.52
N ASP A 332 5.60 0.83 -12.68
CA ASP A 332 5.20 1.75 -13.75
C ASP A 332 4.30 2.86 -13.23
N ARG A 333 3.21 2.45 -12.59
CA ARG A 333 2.22 3.37 -12.05
C ARG A 333 2.83 4.28 -10.99
N TYR A 334 3.70 3.77 -10.12
CA TYR A 334 4.40 4.58 -9.11
C TYR A 334 5.31 5.65 -9.74
N ILE A 335 6.11 5.28 -10.75
CA ILE A 335 7.01 6.21 -11.44
C ILE A 335 6.22 7.23 -12.26
N THR A 336 5.30 6.78 -13.11
CA THR A 336 4.49 7.65 -13.97
C THR A 336 3.56 8.56 -13.17
N GLY A 337 3.16 8.17 -11.95
CA GLY A 337 2.38 9.00 -11.04
C GLY A 337 3.07 10.32 -10.68
N ALA A 338 4.39 10.30 -10.49
CA ALA A 338 5.19 11.51 -10.22
C ALA A 338 5.29 12.47 -11.39
N VAL A 339 5.05 11.95 -12.59
CA VAL A 339 5.15 12.68 -13.85
C VAL A 339 3.81 13.26 -14.28
N SER A 340 2.74 12.51 -14.07
CA SER A 340 1.45 12.74 -14.74
C SER A 340 0.41 13.42 -13.87
N ASN A 341 0.60 13.48 -12.55
CA ASN A 341 -0.32 14.15 -11.64
C ASN A 341 0.16 15.57 -11.36
N PRO A 342 -0.52 16.62 -11.88
CA PRO A 342 -0.31 17.96 -11.36
C PRO A 342 -0.82 17.98 -9.91
N ASN A 343 0.10 18.10 -8.95
CA ASN A 343 -0.22 18.14 -7.52
C ASN A 343 -1.35 19.13 -7.26
N ARG A 344 -2.39 18.71 -6.51
CA ARG A 344 -3.34 19.65 -5.91
C ARG A 344 -2.58 20.42 -4.85
N PHE A 345 -2.06 21.55 -5.24
CA PHE A 345 -1.14 22.30 -4.42
C PHE A 345 -1.81 23.55 -3.84
N SER A 346 -1.71 23.73 -2.52
CA SER A 346 -2.32 24.84 -1.79
C SER A 346 -1.29 25.79 -1.14
N GLY A 347 0.00 25.65 -1.45
CA GLY A 347 1.08 26.47 -0.89
C GLY A 347 1.59 27.56 -1.85
N SER A 348 2.80 28.07 -1.59
CA SER A 348 3.51 29.01 -2.46
C SER A 348 4.22 28.31 -3.63
N ASP A 349 4.48 29.04 -4.73
CA ASP A 349 5.15 28.50 -5.92
C ASP A 349 6.47 27.76 -5.59
N ILE A 350 7.25 28.25 -4.62
CA ILE A 350 8.50 27.60 -4.19
C ILE A 350 8.26 26.24 -3.52
N GLU A 351 7.23 26.13 -2.69
CA GLU A 351 6.88 24.89 -1.99
C GLU A 351 6.35 23.84 -2.99
N ARG A 352 5.69 24.28 -4.08
CA ARG A 352 5.30 23.40 -5.19
C ARG A 352 6.52 22.79 -5.87
N LEU A 353 7.53 23.62 -6.17
CA LEU A 353 8.75 23.19 -6.85
C LEU A 353 9.57 22.24 -5.96
N ARG A 354 9.69 22.55 -4.66
CA ARG A 354 10.34 21.70 -3.65
C ARG A 354 9.68 20.33 -3.56
N GLN A 355 8.36 20.30 -3.44
CA GLN A 355 7.61 19.05 -3.40
C GLN A 355 7.73 18.25 -4.71
N THR A 356 7.76 18.92 -5.86
CA THR A 356 7.98 18.25 -7.15
C THR A 356 9.35 17.57 -7.18
N ARG A 357 10.41 18.26 -6.72
CA ARG A 357 11.76 17.69 -6.60
C ARG A 357 11.77 16.46 -5.68
N GLU A 358 11.21 16.59 -4.48
CA GLU A 358 11.19 15.51 -3.49
C GLU A 358 10.50 14.25 -4.02
N ASN A 359 9.37 14.42 -4.71
CA ASN A 359 8.68 13.31 -5.35
C ASN A 359 9.56 12.64 -6.40
N LEU A 360 10.19 13.40 -7.32
CA LEU A 360 11.08 12.83 -8.34
C LEU A 360 12.26 12.08 -7.72
N MET A 361 12.91 12.67 -6.71
CA MET A 361 14.06 12.08 -6.03
C MET A 361 13.70 10.83 -5.24
N GLU A 362 12.52 10.78 -4.65
CA GLU A 362 12.03 9.56 -4.00
C GLU A 362 11.87 8.42 -5.02
N ARG A 363 11.27 8.69 -6.19
CA ARG A 363 11.07 7.67 -7.24
C ARG A 363 12.41 7.20 -7.80
N HIS A 364 13.35 8.12 -8.01
CA HIS A 364 14.69 7.80 -8.45
C HIS A 364 15.43 6.89 -7.46
N THR A 365 15.43 7.26 -6.17
CA THR A 365 16.08 6.46 -5.11
C THR A 365 15.49 5.06 -5.03
N PHE A 366 14.17 4.96 -5.08
CA PHE A 366 13.46 3.67 -5.07
C PHE A 366 13.86 2.79 -6.27
N LEU A 367 13.91 3.37 -7.47
CA LEU A 367 14.28 2.67 -8.70
C LEU A 367 15.74 2.15 -8.63
N GLU A 368 16.65 2.96 -8.11
CA GLU A 368 18.06 2.61 -7.93
C GLU A 368 18.22 1.39 -6.99
N GLU A 369 17.50 1.39 -5.87
CA GLU A 369 17.52 0.27 -4.93
C GLU A 369 16.96 -1.02 -5.54
N LEU A 370 15.89 -0.93 -6.34
CA LEU A 370 15.33 -2.07 -7.06
C LEU A 370 16.37 -2.66 -8.04
N VAL A 371 16.99 -1.81 -8.85
CA VAL A 371 18.03 -2.22 -9.80
C VAL A 371 19.19 -2.90 -9.08
N ARG A 372 19.71 -2.28 -8.01
CA ARG A 372 20.81 -2.86 -7.20
C ARG A 372 20.44 -4.22 -6.60
N THR A 373 19.21 -4.35 -6.10
CA THR A 373 18.72 -5.59 -5.50
C THR A 373 18.62 -6.71 -6.53
N GLU A 374 18.07 -6.41 -7.71
CA GLU A 374 17.98 -7.39 -8.80
C GLU A 374 19.37 -7.79 -9.31
N LEU A 375 20.30 -6.84 -9.50
CA LEU A 375 21.69 -7.15 -9.88
C LEU A 375 22.38 -8.07 -8.86
N ARG A 376 22.09 -7.92 -7.57
CA ARG A 376 22.61 -8.81 -6.51
C ARG A 376 22.01 -10.22 -6.58
N LYS A 377 20.69 -10.35 -6.80
CA LYS A 377 20.03 -11.66 -6.96
C LYS A 377 20.59 -12.40 -8.17
N MET A 378 20.70 -11.71 -9.29
CA MET A 378 21.22 -12.28 -10.53
C MET A 378 22.69 -12.73 -10.41
N LYS A 379 23.53 -12.04 -9.62
CA LYS A 379 24.89 -12.52 -9.31
C LYS A 379 24.91 -13.87 -8.57
N LYS A 380 23.90 -14.15 -7.75
CA LYS A 380 23.84 -15.37 -6.92
C LYS A 380 23.29 -16.58 -7.69
N GLU A 381 22.33 -16.37 -8.59
CA GLU A 381 21.51 -17.48 -9.10
C GLU A 381 22.09 -18.29 -10.27
N LYS A 382 23.24 -17.95 -10.87
CA LYS A 382 23.78 -18.65 -12.09
C LYS A 382 22.68 -18.96 -13.13
N ALA A 383 21.64 -18.12 -13.22
CA ALA A 383 20.41 -18.45 -13.92
C ALA A 383 20.63 -18.43 -15.44
N LYS A 384 20.79 -19.61 -16.03
CA LYS A 384 20.97 -19.83 -17.48
C LYS A 384 19.75 -19.42 -18.32
N ASP A 385 18.55 -19.43 -17.75
CA ASP A 385 17.30 -19.45 -18.56
C ASP A 385 16.57 -18.11 -18.67
N ASP A 386 17.06 -17.03 -18.07
CA ASP A 386 16.26 -15.80 -17.90
C ASP A 386 16.79 -14.54 -18.61
N LEU A 387 17.71 -14.69 -19.57
CA LEU A 387 18.35 -13.56 -20.28
C LEU A 387 17.37 -12.58 -20.94
N GLN A 388 16.31 -13.09 -21.58
CA GLN A 388 15.28 -12.23 -22.18
C GLN A 388 14.42 -11.51 -21.13
N ARG A 389 14.21 -12.12 -19.96
CA ARG A 389 13.50 -11.50 -18.84
C ARG A 389 14.34 -10.39 -18.21
N VAL A 390 15.63 -10.64 -18.04
CA VAL A 390 16.60 -9.65 -17.57
C VAL A 390 16.65 -8.47 -18.52
N ARG A 391 16.82 -8.73 -19.83
CA ARG A 391 16.84 -7.67 -20.85
C ARG A 391 15.60 -6.79 -20.81
N ARG A 392 14.39 -7.38 -20.82
CA ARG A 392 13.13 -6.63 -20.75
C ARG A 392 13.01 -5.79 -19.48
N ARG A 393 13.46 -6.30 -18.32
CA ARG A 393 13.47 -5.54 -17.06
C ARG A 393 14.47 -4.38 -17.11
N THR A 394 15.67 -4.61 -17.64
CA THR A 394 16.69 -3.57 -17.79
C THR A 394 16.24 -2.46 -18.74
N GLU A 395 15.67 -2.80 -19.90
CA GLU A 395 15.11 -1.83 -20.85
C GLU A 395 14.02 -0.97 -20.18
N ARG A 396 13.15 -1.60 -19.38
CA ARG A 396 12.11 -0.89 -18.63
C ARG A 396 12.68 0.07 -17.58
N PHE A 397 13.67 -0.38 -16.80
CA PHE A 397 14.33 0.48 -15.81
C PHE A 397 15.04 1.66 -16.46
N GLN A 398 15.67 1.46 -17.62
CA GLN A 398 16.28 2.55 -18.40
C GLN A 398 15.25 3.56 -18.88
N SER A 399 14.08 3.10 -19.32
CA SER A 399 12.97 4.00 -19.69
C SER A 399 12.56 4.86 -18.50
N PHE A 400 12.36 4.26 -17.32
CA PHE A 400 11.98 5.01 -16.12
C PHE A 400 13.04 6.03 -15.68
N GLN A 401 14.33 5.66 -15.74
CA GLN A 401 15.42 6.59 -15.44
C GLN A 401 15.43 7.77 -16.42
N LYS A 402 15.18 7.50 -17.71
CA LYS A 402 15.09 8.54 -18.74
C LYS A 402 13.92 9.49 -18.47
N ASP A 403 12.75 8.96 -18.16
CA ASP A 403 11.55 9.77 -17.89
C ASP A 403 11.77 10.67 -16.67
N LEU A 404 12.24 10.11 -15.55
CA LEU A 404 12.54 10.88 -14.34
C LEU A 404 13.55 12.01 -14.60
N ARG A 405 14.59 11.74 -15.40
CA ARG A 405 15.59 12.74 -15.76
C ARG A 405 14.99 13.89 -16.57
N VAL A 406 14.15 13.59 -17.57
CA VAL A 406 13.48 14.63 -18.38
C VAL A 406 12.63 15.54 -17.49
N HIS A 407 11.91 14.98 -16.51
CA HIS A 407 11.12 15.79 -15.58
C HIS A 407 11.96 16.61 -14.61
N LEU A 408 13.14 16.13 -14.23
CA LEU A 408 14.08 16.91 -13.44
C LEU A 408 14.68 18.07 -14.25
N GLU A 409 15.00 17.86 -15.53
CA GLU A 409 15.47 18.91 -16.45
C GLU A 409 14.39 19.98 -16.66
N ASP A 410 13.12 19.57 -16.78
CA ASP A 410 11.98 20.50 -16.85
C ASP A 410 11.82 21.27 -15.54
N LEU A 411 12.01 20.63 -14.38
CA LEU A 411 12.01 21.30 -13.09
C LEU A 411 13.15 22.32 -12.98
N SER A 412 14.37 21.98 -13.39
CA SER A 412 15.52 22.89 -13.46
C SER A 412 15.22 24.11 -14.33
N ARG A 413 14.54 23.91 -15.46
CA ARG A 413 14.09 25.01 -16.33
C ARG A 413 13.03 25.89 -15.65
N LEU A 414 12.03 25.29 -15.00
CA LEU A 414 11.02 26.04 -14.24
C LEU A 414 11.65 26.83 -13.09
N VAL A 415 12.66 26.26 -12.44
CA VAL A 415 13.38 26.93 -11.36
C VAL A 415 14.13 28.15 -11.93
N LYS A 416 14.86 27.99 -13.04
CA LYS A 416 15.58 29.11 -13.68
C LYS A 416 14.66 30.20 -14.23
N GLN A 417 13.41 29.89 -14.58
CA GLN A 417 12.46 30.88 -15.11
C GLN A 417 11.89 31.84 -14.06
N ARG A 418 12.09 31.59 -12.75
CA ARG A 418 11.63 32.51 -11.69
C ARG A 418 12.75 33.43 -11.20
N ASP A 419 13.24 34.26 -12.11
CA ASP A 419 14.17 35.34 -11.78
C ASP A 419 13.59 36.28 -10.71
N ASP A 420 12.27 36.49 -10.72
CA ASP A 420 11.54 37.26 -9.72
C ASP A 420 11.75 36.75 -8.28
N LEU A 421 11.87 35.43 -8.10
CA LEU A 421 12.12 34.81 -6.80
C LEU A 421 13.61 34.78 -6.45
N LEU A 422 14.50 34.54 -7.43
CA LEU A 422 15.96 34.58 -7.25
C LEU A 422 16.47 35.97 -6.83
N PHE A 423 15.80 37.02 -7.28
CA PHE A 423 16.13 38.41 -6.98
C PHE A 423 15.06 39.09 -6.11
N SER A 424 14.25 38.30 -5.39
CA SER A 424 13.24 38.82 -4.47
C SER A 424 13.85 39.78 -3.45
N GLN A 425 13.11 40.85 -3.14
CA GLN A 425 13.48 41.79 -2.09
C GLN A 425 13.35 41.16 -0.69
N ASP A 426 12.53 40.10 -0.57
CA ASP A 426 12.47 39.29 0.65
C ASP A 426 13.71 38.38 0.72
N PRO A 427 14.61 38.60 1.71
CA PRO A 427 15.83 37.81 1.84
C PRO A 427 15.56 36.32 2.12
N VAL A 428 14.44 35.98 2.78
CA VAL A 428 14.09 34.59 3.09
C VAL A 428 13.71 33.85 1.81
N VAL A 429 12.79 34.40 1.03
CA VAL A 429 12.34 33.81 -0.24
C VAL A 429 13.52 33.62 -1.21
N ARG A 430 14.37 34.64 -1.33
CA ARG A 430 15.56 34.60 -2.19
C ARG A 430 16.53 33.50 -1.78
N GLU A 431 16.78 33.33 -0.48
CA GLU A 431 17.71 32.32 0.01
C GLU A 431 17.13 30.91 -0.16
N GLU A 432 15.85 30.70 0.16
CA GLU A 432 15.19 29.41 -0.08
C GLU A 432 15.24 29.01 -1.55
N TYR A 433 15.06 29.97 -2.46
CA TYR A 433 15.07 29.69 -3.90
C TYR A 433 16.46 29.35 -4.43
N LYS A 434 17.51 30.06 -3.95
CA LYS A 434 18.91 29.71 -4.27
C LYS A 434 19.29 28.31 -3.78
N GLN A 435 18.82 27.94 -2.60
CA GLN A 435 19.02 26.60 -2.06
C GLN A 435 18.33 25.55 -2.92
N LEU A 436 17.08 25.81 -3.33
CA LEU A 436 16.33 24.93 -4.23
C LEU A 436 17.04 24.74 -5.59
N ASP A 437 17.49 25.82 -6.24
CA ASP A 437 18.23 25.77 -7.50
C ASP A 437 19.53 24.94 -7.37
N THR A 438 20.29 25.19 -6.30
CA THR A 438 21.51 24.42 -6.00
C THR A 438 21.21 22.94 -5.79
N GLN A 439 20.11 22.61 -5.10
CA GLN A 439 19.69 21.23 -4.86
C GLN A 439 19.27 20.54 -6.16
N VAL A 440 18.44 21.18 -7.00
CA VAL A 440 18.00 20.62 -8.29
C VAL A 440 19.21 20.36 -9.20
N ARG A 441 20.16 21.28 -9.29
CA ARG A 441 21.38 21.07 -10.10
C ARG A 441 22.21 19.89 -9.59
N ARG A 442 22.35 19.72 -8.28
CA ARG A 442 23.04 18.56 -7.68
C ARG A 442 22.31 17.26 -7.99
N ASP A 443 20.98 17.27 -7.95
CA ASP A 443 20.16 16.11 -8.27
C ASP A 443 20.31 15.72 -9.76
N GLU A 444 20.38 16.70 -10.67
CA GLU A 444 20.65 16.48 -12.10
C GLU A 444 22.01 15.81 -12.32
N GLU A 445 23.06 16.34 -11.69
CA GLU A 445 24.41 15.78 -11.74
C GLU A 445 24.44 14.35 -11.17
N ALA A 446 23.77 14.10 -10.04
CA ALA A 446 23.71 12.79 -9.40
C ALA A 446 22.98 11.74 -10.26
N MET A 447 21.83 12.09 -10.86
CA MET A 447 21.11 11.18 -11.76
C MET A 447 21.93 10.87 -13.03
N ALA A 448 22.64 11.87 -13.57
CA ALA A 448 23.50 11.67 -14.73
C ALA A 448 24.66 10.72 -14.42
N GLN A 449 25.33 10.89 -13.28
CA GLN A 449 26.43 10.02 -12.86
C GLN A 449 25.97 8.58 -12.58
N LEU A 450 24.83 8.40 -11.91
CA LEU A 450 24.29 7.08 -11.61
C LEU A 450 23.83 6.31 -12.84
N ALA A 451 23.28 7.00 -13.84
CA ALA A 451 22.99 6.38 -15.13
C ALA A 451 24.26 5.82 -15.77
N GLN A 452 25.37 6.56 -15.73
CA GLN A 452 26.68 6.10 -16.22
C GLN A 452 27.20 4.90 -15.42
N ASP A 453 27.18 4.99 -14.09
CA ASP A 453 27.68 3.92 -13.21
C ASP A 453 26.85 2.63 -13.33
N SER A 454 25.53 2.75 -13.45
CA SER A 454 24.61 1.64 -13.68
C SER A 454 24.85 0.97 -15.03
N LEU A 455 25.10 1.75 -16.09
CA LEU A 455 25.46 1.23 -17.42
C LEU A 455 26.80 0.51 -17.39
N GLN A 456 27.81 1.07 -16.71
CA GLN A 456 29.12 0.42 -16.53
C GLN A 456 29.02 -0.87 -15.71
N ALA A 457 28.26 -0.84 -14.60
CA ALA A 457 28.06 -2.00 -13.74
C ALA A 457 27.30 -3.12 -14.46
N THR A 458 26.24 -2.76 -15.20
CA THR A 458 25.45 -3.70 -16.02
C THR A 458 26.28 -4.25 -17.18
N GLY A 459 27.04 -3.39 -17.86
CA GLY A 459 27.97 -3.79 -18.92
C GLY A 459 29.02 -4.78 -18.43
N SER A 460 29.60 -4.52 -17.26
CA SER A 460 30.57 -5.40 -16.59
C SER A 460 29.96 -6.76 -16.22
N LEU A 461 28.71 -6.76 -15.73
CA LEU A 461 27.96 -7.98 -15.40
C LEU A 461 27.69 -8.83 -16.65
N LEU A 462 27.20 -8.21 -17.72
CA LEU A 462 26.95 -8.88 -19.00
C LEU A 462 28.22 -9.43 -19.62
N LYS A 463 29.35 -8.70 -19.52
CA LYS A 463 30.66 -9.17 -19.97
C LYS A 463 31.14 -10.38 -19.17
N ARG A 464 30.97 -10.36 -17.85
CA ARG A 464 31.31 -11.49 -16.97
C ARG A 464 30.44 -12.72 -17.26
N TRP A 465 29.17 -12.53 -17.58
CA TRP A 465 28.28 -13.62 -17.98
C TRP A 465 28.56 -14.16 -19.37
N GLY A 466 28.86 -13.29 -20.34
CA GLY A 466 29.30 -13.73 -21.66
C GLY A 466 30.54 -14.62 -21.58
N ALA A 467 31.45 -14.34 -20.64
CA ALA A 467 32.57 -15.22 -20.32
C ALA A 467 32.13 -16.54 -19.65
N VAL A 468 31.24 -16.49 -18.64
CA VAL A 468 30.77 -17.69 -17.90
C VAL A 468 29.94 -18.64 -18.78
N PHE A 469 29.15 -18.11 -19.71
CA PHE A 469 28.24 -18.86 -20.57
C PHE A 469 28.76 -19.02 -22.00
N SER A 470 29.99 -18.60 -22.28
CA SER A 470 30.57 -18.59 -23.63
C SER A 470 29.64 -17.97 -24.68
N SER A 471 28.96 -16.87 -24.34
CA SER A 471 28.06 -16.14 -25.23
C SER A 471 28.76 -14.87 -25.75
N PRO A 472 29.18 -14.86 -27.04
CA PRO A 472 29.78 -13.69 -27.65
C PRO A 472 28.80 -12.51 -27.71
N GLN A 473 27.49 -12.78 -27.84
CA GLN A 473 26.48 -11.72 -27.86
C GLN A 473 26.41 -10.98 -26.52
N LEU A 474 26.53 -11.69 -25.38
CA LEU A 474 26.52 -11.06 -24.06
C LEU A 474 27.80 -10.32 -23.75
N THR A 475 28.96 -10.86 -24.14
CA THR A 475 30.24 -10.16 -24.02
C THR A 475 30.21 -8.88 -24.87
N SER A 476 29.68 -8.95 -26.10
CA SER A 476 29.54 -7.79 -26.98
C SER A 476 28.56 -6.77 -26.40
N ALA A 477 27.36 -7.19 -25.99
CA ALA A 477 26.37 -6.29 -25.40
C ALA A 477 26.91 -5.61 -24.13
N GLY A 478 27.59 -6.36 -23.26
CA GLY A 478 28.23 -5.82 -22.07
C GLY A 478 29.36 -4.84 -22.37
N THR A 479 30.15 -5.11 -23.41
CA THR A 479 31.22 -4.21 -23.87
C THR A 479 30.64 -2.93 -24.48
N THR A 480 29.61 -3.03 -25.32
CA THR A 480 28.91 -1.86 -25.87
C THR A 480 28.30 -1.01 -24.77
N LEU A 481 27.59 -1.61 -23.82
CA LEU A 481 26.98 -0.91 -22.67
C LEU A 481 28.04 -0.24 -21.77
N GLY A 482 29.14 -0.93 -21.47
CA GLY A 482 30.24 -0.37 -20.69
C GLY A 482 30.92 0.81 -21.39
N ASN A 483 31.19 0.66 -22.69
CA ASN A 483 31.80 1.70 -23.52
C ASN A 483 30.86 2.91 -23.69
N SER A 484 29.55 2.71 -23.81
CA SER A 484 28.58 3.82 -23.80
C SER A 484 28.63 4.61 -22.49
N GLY A 485 28.74 3.93 -21.35
CA GLY A 485 28.92 4.61 -20.05
C GLY A 485 30.23 5.41 -19.98
N GLU A 486 31.33 4.86 -20.48
CA GLU A 486 32.63 5.54 -20.54
C GLU A 486 32.67 6.72 -21.54
N TYR A 487 32.01 6.57 -22.68
CA TYR A 487 31.89 7.62 -23.70
C TYR A 487 31.07 8.81 -23.18
N ILE A 488 29.94 8.55 -22.52
CA ILE A 488 29.15 9.59 -21.87
C ILE A 488 29.99 10.26 -20.78
N ARG A 489 30.72 9.51 -19.94
CA ARG A 489 31.61 10.07 -18.90
C ARG A 489 32.67 11.01 -19.50
N ASN A 490 33.35 10.59 -20.56
CA ASN A 490 34.41 11.39 -21.20
C ASN A 490 33.86 12.66 -21.84
N ILE A 491 32.66 12.60 -22.44
CA ILE A 491 31.97 13.75 -23.02
C ILE A 491 31.50 14.72 -21.92
N THR A 492 30.92 14.23 -20.82
CA THR A 492 30.54 15.05 -19.66
C THR A 492 31.76 15.71 -19.00
N TRP A 493 32.89 15.01 -18.93
CA TRP A 493 34.14 15.56 -18.40
C TRP A 493 34.73 16.66 -19.29
N LEU A 494 34.65 16.52 -20.62
CA LEU A 494 35.17 17.49 -21.59
C LEU A 494 34.36 18.78 -21.67
N LEU A 495 33.03 18.71 -21.53
CA LEU A 495 32.14 19.86 -21.76
C LEU A 495 31.60 20.50 -20.46
N GLY A 496 31.93 19.91 -19.30
CA GLY A 496 31.47 20.36 -17.99
C GLY A 496 30.00 20.01 -17.73
N PRO A 497 29.58 19.89 -16.45
CA PRO A 497 28.23 19.43 -16.10
C PRO A 497 27.09 20.35 -16.60
N GLY A 498 27.39 21.60 -16.97
CA GLY A 498 26.40 22.59 -17.41
C GLY A 498 26.11 22.65 -18.91
N LEU A 499 26.87 21.92 -19.74
CA LEU A 499 26.74 21.93 -21.20
C LEU A 499 26.76 20.49 -21.68
N LEU A 500 25.58 19.87 -21.85
CA LEU A 500 25.31 18.80 -22.83
C LEU A 500 23.88 18.26 -22.71
N PHE A 501 23.08 18.56 -23.72
CA PHE A 501 22.01 17.70 -24.20
C PHE A 501 22.62 16.63 -25.12
N PRO A 502 22.60 15.32 -24.80
CA PRO A 502 22.61 14.30 -25.83
C PRO A 502 21.16 14.16 -26.29
N THR A 503 20.84 14.84 -27.39
CA THR A 503 19.52 14.81 -28.01
C THR A 503 19.08 13.37 -28.30
N VAL A 504 17.76 13.21 -28.42
CA VAL A 504 17.04 12.01 -28.87
C VAL A 504 17.71 11.33 -30.09
N ALA A 505 18.47 12.06 -30.90
CA ALA A 505 19.23 11.55 -32.04
C ALA A 505 20.33 10.52 -31.67
N THR A 506 21.09 10.75 -30.59
CA THR A 506 22.13 9.82 -30.12
C THR A 506 21.53 8.49 -29.64
N TRP A 507 20.37 8.56 -29.00
CA TRP A 507 19.61 7.39 -28.54
C TRP A 507 18.96 6.63 -29.71
N ARG A 508 18.39 7.35 -30.69
CA ARG A 508 17.78 6.77 -31.91
C ARG A 508 18.82 6.10 -32.81
N TRP A 509 20.05 6.62 -32.84
CA TRP A 509 21.17 6.00 -33.56
C TRP A 509 21.64 4.68 -32.93
N LEU A 510 21.75 4.63 -31.60
CA LEU A 510 22.06 3.40 -30.85
C LEU A 510 20.98 2.32 -31.03
N GLU A 511 19.71 2.72 -31.01
CA GLU A 511 18.56 1.82 -31.22
C GLU A 511 18.54 1.23 -32.63
N LEU A 512 18.83 2.04 -33.66
CA LEU A 512 18.87 1.63 -35.07
C LEU A 512 20.07 0.74 -35.43
N ARG A 513 21.23 0.91 -34.79
CA ARG A 513 22.44 0.11 -35.09
C ARG A 513 22.64 -1.11 -34.21
N VAL A 514 22.24 -1.09 -32.94
CA VAL A 514 22.52 -2.19 -32.00
C VAL A 514 21.45 -3.28 -32.03
N PHE A 515 20.19 -2.93 -32.31
CA PHE A 515 19.07 -3.87 -32.18
C PHE A 515 18.47 -4.38 -33.50
N ASN A 516 18.69 -3.70 -34.62
CA ASN A 516 17.96 -4.00 -35.86
C ASN A 516 18.77 -4.50 -37.06
N ASN A 517 20.10 -4.50 -37.04
CA ASN A 517 20.87 -4.99 -38.18
C ASN A 517 22.07 -5.84 -37.76
N GLY A 518 22.21 -6.99 -38.42
CA GLY A 518 23.36 -7.90 -38.32
C GLY A 518 24.70 -7.21 -38.65
N PRO A 519 25.81 -7.95 -38.58
CA PRO A 519 27.15 -7.40 -38.37
C PRO A 519 27.53 -6.36 -39.43
N PRO A 520 28.00 -5.15 -39.05
CA PRO A 520 28.60 -4.23 -39.99
C PRO A 520 29.98 -4.76 -40.39
N ARG A 521 30.16 -5.05 -41.68
CA ARG A 521 31.48 -5.18 -42.29
C ARG A 521 32.10 -3.78 -42.35
N LEU A 522 32.98 -3.47 -41.41
CA LEU A 522 33.78 -2.24 -41.42
C LEU A 522 34.94 -2.43 -42.40
N GLY A 523 34.97 -1.64 -43.47
CA GLY A 523 35.92 -1.85 -44.56
C GLY A 523 36.46 -0.60 -45.25
N ASN A 524 36.26 0.63 -44.75
CA ASN A 524 36.89 1.77 -45.41
C ASN A 524 37.19 2.95 -44.47
N GLU A 525 38.44 3.44 -44.52
CA GLU A 525 38.95 4.62 -43.80
C GLU A 525 38.15 5.89 -44.08
N ALA A 526 37.47 5.97 -45.23
CA ALA A 526 36.66 7.12 -45.61
C ALA A 526 35.48 7.39 -44.65
N GLU A 527 34.91 6.37 -44.01
CA GLU A 527 33.82 6.55 -43.03
C GLU A 527 34.32 7.05 -41.67
N VAL A 528 35.56 6.69 -41.30
CA VAL A 528 36.22 7.18 -40.08
C VAL A 528 36.56 8.66 -40.22
N GLN A 529 36.99 9.09 -41.41
CA GLN A 529 37.26 10.50 -41.71
C GLN A 529 35.98 11.35 -41.62
N SER A 530 34.83 10.86 -42.10
CA SER A 530 33.55 11.57 -41.99
C SER A 530 33.01 11.64 -40.56
N MET A 531 33.42 10.71 -39.68
CA MET A 531 33.05 10.68 -38.27
C MET A 531 33.77 11.77 -37.45
N LEU A 532 34.98 12.15 -37.87
CA LEU A 532 35.79 13.17 -37.19
C LEU A 532 35.42 14.61 -37.60
N THR A 533 34.81 14.81 -38.76
CA THR A 533 34.41 16.15 -39.24
C THR A 533 33.03 16.59 -38.72
N PHE A 534 32.29 15.72 -38.03
CA PHE A 534 30.95 16.02 -37.47
C PHE A 534 30.94 16.20 -35.94
N VAL A 535 31.99 15.76 -35.25
CA VAL A 535 32.31 16.18 -33.88
C VAL A 535 32.95 17.56 -33.95
#